data_AF-A0A913HGD0-F1
#
_entry.id   AF-A0A913HGD0-F1
#
_cell.length_a   1.000
_cell.length_b   1.000
_cell.length_c   1.000
_cell.angle_alpha   90.00
_cell.angle_beta   90.00
_cell.angle_gamma   90.00
#
_symmetry.space_group_name_H-M   'P 1'
#
loop_
_entity.id
_entity.type
_entity.pdbx_description
1 polymer ?
#
loop_
_entity_poly.entity_id
_entity_poly.type
_entity_poly.pdbx_seq_one_letter_code
_entity_poly.pdbx_strand_id
1 'polypeptide(L)'
;MYMKLRWYEMVIRIGLLLLLLLIEKIIPIVIDSNNNYCPTSFFEKPRSQQCKKACNNDKQCKRGKKKCLCDGRCGMSCINPNLNCPHLYNPENGHIMLSNGFKFNSVAEYFCNPGYILNGNSERRCQGNKQWSGSLPICRLQYKCGPPPELPYTINNGRSFNGQYDSNSEVTYQCTRGYTANYETNPTTNISKQFYKAKCFINSSGFATWLGPDIRCRAVSCGDPSVPLNGYRDGNLFFYPHEVKFYCFPGFHLVGPQTRKCESNGKWTFEKPTCQPTECSRPPDPLHGSVIGSSLSYESIISYSCNEGFRLVGQVQRFCTEEGIWAGSEPICEEIKCPPLQPLYNGYTEGFDTSYGTTVIFRCYEGMKHLGSPFTKCEENGKWSHPIPQCLAHCKVPRISGGYIEKILHDRLVQHGARLKVLCNLKHETNLSPFINCNNGTWSHIPKCIPNSCKNWPPRLSHAKVYFTKSTHGSIAKYHCRQGFQPSSKNNSIKYVYQ
;
A
#
# COMPACT_ATOMS: atom_id res chain seq x y z
N MET A 1 8.15 -12.41 3.41
CA MET A 1 8.87 -13.71 3.31
C MET A 1 10.32 -13.59 2.81
N TYR A 2 10.67 -12.56 2.01
CA TYR A 2 12.02 -12.35 1.46
C TYR A 2 13.09 -11.84 2.45
N MET A 3 12.74 -11.13 3.52
CA MET A 3 13.74 -10.61 4.49
C MET A 3 14.33 -11.68 5.42
N LYS A 4 13.59 -12.77 5.71
CA LYS A 4 14.09 -13.87 6.55
C LYS A 4 15.16 -14.71 5.84
N LEU A 5 15.08 -14.84 4.50
CA LEU A 5 16.02 -15.60 3.68
C LEU A 5 17.39 -14.90 3.57
N ARG A 6 17.43 -13.57 3.45
CA ARG A 6 18.68 -12.80 3.42
C ARG A 6 19.43 -12.79 4.75
N TRP A 7 18.70 -12.81 5.87
CA TRP A 7 19.31 -12.95 7.20
C TRP A 7 19.92 -14.34 7.39
N TYR A 8 19.24 -15.39 6.93
CA TYR A 8 19.77 -16.76 6.96
C TYR A 8 21.02 -16.93 6.06
N GLU A 9 20.99 -16.41 4.83
CA GLU A 9 22.16 -16.38 3.92
C GLU A 9 23.35 -15.60 4.52
N MET A 10 23.10 -14.48 5.19
CA MET A 10 24.15 -13.66 5.80
C MET A 10 24.73 -14.32 7.06
N VAL A 11 23.90 -14.97 7.88
CA VAL A 11 24.35 -15.74 9.06
C VAL A 11 25.09 -17.01 8.63
N ILE A 12 24.68 -17.66 7.52
CA ILE A 12 25.41 -18.80 6.94
C ILE A 12 26.74 -18.36 6.34
N ARG A 13 26.81 -17.21 5.63
CA ARG A 13 28.07 -16.69 5.10
C ARG A 13 29.02 -16.22 6.19
N ILE A 14 28.53 -15.54 7.23
CA ILE A 14 29.33 -15.14 8.40
C ILE A 14 29.72 -16.38 9.22
N GLY A 15 28.84 -17.38 9.31
CA GLY A 15 29.10 -18.67 9.92
C GLY A 15 30.17 -19.46 9.17
N LEU A 16 30.12 -19.52 7.83
CA LEU A 16 31.15 -20.13 6.97
C LEU A 16 32.44 -19.33 6.96
N LEU A 17 32.40 -17.99 7.02
CA LEU A 17 33.60 -17.15 7.16
C LEU A 17 34.23 -17.30 8.55
N LEU A 18 33.44 -17.40 9.62
CA LEU A 18 33.94 -17.68 10.97
C LEU A 18 34.44 -19.12 11.08
N LEU A 19 33.79 -20.09 10.42
CA LEU A 19 34.27 -21.47 10.32
C LEU A 19 35.55 -21.54 9.49
N LEU A 20 35.67 -20.79 8.38
CA LEU A 20 36.87 -20.69 7.56
C LEU A 20 38.00 -19.95 8.30
N LEU A 21 37.69 -18.91 9.09
CA LEU A 21 38.66 -18.23 9.96
C LEU A 21 39.08 -19.08 11.18
N LEU A 22 38.20 -19.98 11.64
CA LEU A 22 38.51 -20.99 12.67
C LEU A 22 39.31 -22.17 12.07
N ILE A 23 39.06 -22.55 10.81
CA ILE A 23 39.77 -23.60 10.09
C ILE A 23 41.15 -23.11 9.60
N GLU A 24 41.29 -21.83 9.22
CA GLU A 24 42.58 -21.20 8.85
C GLU A 24 43.54 -20.99 10.03
N LYS A 25 43.11 -21.30 11.27
CA LYS A 25 43.99 -21.35 12.44
C LYS A 25 44.05 -22.71 13.14
N ILE A 26 43.80 -23.80 12.41
CA ILE A 26 44.33 -25.10 12.86
C ILE A 26 45.80 -25.16 12.43
N ILE A 27 46.67 -24.51 13.21
CA ILE A 27 48.12 -24.68 13.11
C ILE A 27 48.38 -26.17 13.38
N PRO A 28 48.95 -26.97 12.46
CA PRO A 28 49.26 -28.35 12.80
C PRO A 28 50.22 -28.35 13.98
N ILE A 29 49.83 -28.89 15.12
CA ILE A 29 50.68 -28.92 16.31
C ILE A 29 51.46 -30.24 16.24
N VAL A 30 52.78 -30.16 16.11
CA VAL A 30 53.63 -31.35 16.14
C VAL A 30 54.19 -31.48 17.55
N ILE A 31 53.97 -32.63 18.18
CA ILE A 31 54.44 -32.91 19.53
C ILE A 31 55.79 -33.62 19.42
N ASP A 32 56.78 -33.16 20.17
CA ASP A 32 58.10 -33.77 20.19
C ASP A 32 58.15 -35.03 21.07
N SER A 33 59.27 -35.76 21.03
CA SER A 33 59.44 -37.00 21.80
C SER A 33 59.43 -36.83 23.32
N ASN A 34 59.39 -35.59 23.83
CA ASN A 34 59.23 -35.24 25.25
C ASN A 34 57.86 -34.59 25.53
N ASN A 35 56.90 -34.74 24.63
CA ASN A 35 55.54 -34.20 24.74
C ASN A 35 55.45 -32.66 24.72
N ASN A 36 56.46 -31.97 24.19
CA ASN A 36 56.43 -30.51 24.04
C ASN A 36 55.80 -30.10 22.70
N TYR A 37 55.00 -29.04 22.74
CA TYR A 37 54.35 -28.48 21.56
C TYR A 37 55.35 -27.75 20.66
N CYS A 38 55.41 -28.14 19.39
CA CYS A 38 56.21 -27.49 18.36
C CYS A 38 55.28 -26.77 17.35
N PRO A 39 55.24 -25.42 17.35
CA PRO A 39 54.39 -24.67 16.44
C PRO A 39 54.91 -24.75 15.00
N THR A 40 54.07 -25.15 14.06
CA THR A 40 54.44 -25.32 12.64
C THR A 40 54.39 -24.04 11.81
N SER A 41 53.84 -22.96 12.36
CA SER A 41 53.68 -21.66 11.69
C SER A 41 54.99 -20.86 11.51
N PHE A 42 56.12 -21.33 12.06
CA PHE A 42 57.40 -20.61 12.11
C PHE A 42 58.54 -21.29 11.33
N PHE A 43 58.25 -22.30 10.51
CA PHE A 43 59.30 -22.94 9.70
C PHE A 43 59.77 -22.00 8.58
N GLU A 44 61.00 -21.49 8.67
CA GLU A 44 61.65 -20.81 7.55
C GLU A 44 61.87 -21.82 6.41
N LYS A 45 61.30 -21.54 5.23
CA LYS A 45 61.65 -22.20 3.96
C LYS A 45 62.40 -21.18 3.09
N PRO A 46 63.67 -21.41 2.71
CA PRO A 46 64.49 -22.60 2.99
C PRO A 46 65.01 -22.66 4.45
N ARG A 47 65.12 -23.88 5.00
CA ARG A 47 65.60 -24.14 6.37
C ARG A 47 67.03 -23.63 6.54
N SER A 48 67.26 -22.77 7.54
CA SER A 48 68.58 -22.16 7.81
C SER A 48 69.69 -23.21 7.98
N GLN A 49 70.88 -22.94 7.44
CA GLN A 49 72.06 -23.80 7.55
C GLN A 49 72.52 -24.04 9.00
N GLN A 50 72.09 -23.18 9.94
CA GLN A 50 72.38 -23.32 11.36
C GLN A 50 71.53 -24.40 12.05
N CYS A 51 70.44 -24.85 11.42
CA CYS A 51 69.55 -25.86 11.97
C CYS A 51 70.15 -27.28 11.87
N LYS A 52 69.94 -28.11 12.90
CA LYS A 52 70.32 -29.53 12.85
C LYS A 52 69.42 -30.31 11.90
N LYS A 53 69.77 -31.59 11.64
CA LYS A 53 69.05 -32.46 10.70
C LYS A 53 67.56 -32.55 11.07
N ALA A 54 66.68 -32.35 10.09
CA ALA A 54 65.24 -32.51 10.25
C ALA A 54 64.86 -33.94 10.62
N CYS A 55 63.80 -34.10 11.41
CA CYS A 55 63.26 -35.41 11.77
C CYS A 55 61.75 -35.32 12.03
N ASN A 56 61.09 -36.46 11.92
CA ASN A 56 59.69 -36.65 12.27
C ASN A 56 59.53 -37.63 13.45
N ASN A 57 60.56 -38.43 13.75
CA ASN A 57 60.60 -39.34 14.89
C ASN A 57 62.05 -39.68 15.30
N ASP A 58 62.23 -40.22 16.50
CA ASP A 58 63.53 -40.55 17.08
C ASP A 58 64.35 -41.52 16.21
N LYS A 59 63.72 -42.42 15.45
CA LYS A 59 64.41 -43.43 14.63
C LYS A 59 65.18 -42.80 13.46
N GLN A 60 64.78 -41.61 13.01
CA GLN A 60 65.47 -40.87 11.93
C GLN A 60 66.78 -40.22 12.38
N CYS A 61 66.99 -40.10 13.69
CA CYS A 61 68.19 -39.55 14.31
C CYS A 61 69.25 -40.64 14.52
N LYS A 62 69.78 -41.20 13.42
CA LYS A 62 70.76 -42.31 13.47
C LYS A 62 72.11 -41.85 14.03
N ARG A 63 72.54 -42.56 15.09
CA ARG A 63 73.78 -42.48 15.91
C ARG A 63 73.86 -41.40 17.00
N GLY A 64 73.94 -41.90 18.25
CA GLY A 64 74.44 -41.25 19.47
C GLY A 64 73.45 -40.32 20.17
N LYS A 65 72.94 -40.72 21.36
CA LYS A 65 72.14 -39.96 22.38
C LYS A 65 71.16 -38.86 21.90
N LYS A 66 70.78 -38.80 20.61
CA LYS A 66 69.96 -37.73 20.01
C LYS A 66 68.52 -38.19 19.85
N LYS A 67 67.58 -37.29 20.14
CA LYS A 67 66.13 -37.45 19.98
C LYS A 67 65.58 -36.42 19.01
N CYS A 68 64.41 -36.68 18.45
CA CYS A 68 63.68 -35.74 17.62
C CYS A 68 62.93 -34.74 18.50
N LEU A 69 63.53 -33.58 18.72
CA LEU A 69 63.04 -32.55 19.63
C LEU A 69 62.74 -31.25 18.89
N CYS A 70 61.87 -30.41 19.47
CA CYS A 70 61.52 -29.12 18.88
C CYS A 70 62.64 -28.07 19.09
N ASP A 71 63.22 -27.56 18.00
CA ASP A 71 64.33 -26.59 18.02
C ASP A 71 63.88 -25.15 17.69
N GLY A 72 62.77 -24.71 18.27
CA GLY A 72 62.19 -23.38 18.00
C GLY A 72 61.91 -23.15 16.51
N ARG A 73 62.49 -22.09 15.92
CA ARG A 73 62.32 -21.73 14.49
C ARG A 73 62.86 -22.77 13.50
N CYS A 74 63.78 -23.64 13.94
CA CYS A 74 64.29 -24.74 13.12
C CYS A 74 63.32 -25.93 13.03
N GLY A 75 62.27 -25.93 13.86
CA GLY A 75 61.30 -27.02 13.95
C GLY A 75 61.89 -28.32 14.47
N MET A 76 61.24 -29.43 14.12
CA MET A 76 61.65 -30.77 14.54
C MET A 76 63.06 -31.09 14.03
N SER A 77 63.97 -31.37 14.95
CA SER A 77 65.40 -31.54 14.70
C SER A 77 66.01 -32.64 15.55
N CYS A 78 67.02 -33.34 15.02
CA CYS A 78 67.77 -34.35 15.75
C CYS A 78 68.76 -33.71 16.74
N ILE A 79 68.41 -33.69 18.02
CA ILE A 79 69.09 -32.93 19.07
C ILE A 79 69.54 -33.86 20.19
N ASN A 80 70.71 -33.61 20.78
CA ASN A 80 71.14 -34.32 22.00
C ASN A 80 70.46 -33.67 23.21
N PRO A 81 69.58 -34.38 23.96
CA PRO A 81 68.88 -33.81 25.10
C PRO A 81 69.82 -33.30 26.22
N ASN A 82 71.03 -33.84 26.30
CA ASN A 82 72.04 -33.48 27.29
C ASN A 82 73.05 -32.43 26.76
N LEU A 83 72.77 -31.76 25.65
CA LEU A 83 73.63 -30.65 25.23
C LEU A 83 73.46 -29.45 26.18
N ASN A 84 74.57 -28.74 26.37
CA ASN A 84 74.60 -27.45 27.05
C ASN A 84 75.07 -26.38 26.06
N CYS A 85 74.42 -25.21 26.11
CA CYS A 85 74.88 -24.00 25.45
C CYS A 85 76.01 -23.31 26.26
N PRO A 86 76.75 -22.36 25.64
CA PRO A 86 77.76 -21.58 26.34
C PRO A 86 77.20 -20.88 27.58
N HIS A 87 78.07 -20.70 28.57
CA HIS A 87 77.76 -19.93 29.76
C HIS A 87 77.40 -18.49 29.39
N LEU A 88 76.34 -17.97 29.98
CA LEU A 88 75.90 -16.58 29.82
C LEU A 88 76.33 -15.77 31.04
N TYR A 89 76.65 -14.51 30.81
CA TYR A 89 76.98 -13.56 31.85
C TYR A 89 75.92 -12.47 31.90
N ASN A 90 75.80 -11.80 33.05
CA ASN A 90 74.94 -10.64 33.18
C ASN A 90 75.33 -9.58 32.13
N PRO A 91 74.37 -9.01 31.39
CA PRO A 91 74.66 -7.87 30.53
C PRO A 91 75.10 -6.69 31.38
N GLU A 92 75.86 -5.77 30.78
CA GLU A 92 76.23 -4.52 31.45
C GLU A 92 74.97 -3.77 31.88
N ASN A 93 74.91 -3.33 33.14
CA ASN A 93 73.74 -2.66 33.72
C ASN A 93 72.44 -3.49 33.67
N GLY A 94 72.54 -4.82 33.75
CA GLY A 94 71.40 -5.72 33.89
C GLY A 94 71.78 -7.04 34.54
N HIS A 95 70.82 -7.97 34.56
CA HIS A 95 70.99 -9.31 35.09
C HIS A 95 70.18 -10.33 34.27
N ILE A 96 70.56 -11.61 34.37
CA ILE A 96 69.87 -12.70 33.68
C ILE A 96 69.25 -13.67 34.67
N MET A 97 68.07 -14.19 34.32
CA MET A 97 67.44 -15.31 35.01
C MET A 97 67.41 -16.53 34.08
N LEU A 98 67.91 -17.66 34.57
CA LEU A 98 67.98 -18.91 33.82
C LEU A 98 66.96 -19.91 34.36
N SER A 99 66.09 -20.40 33.48
CA SER A 99 65.06 -21.39 33.84
C SER A 99 65.63 -22.75 34.28
N ASN A 100 66.62 -23.30 33.57
CA ASN A 100 67.21 -24.61 33.89
C ASN A 100 68.72 -24.67 33.53
N GLY A 101 69.45 -23.64 33.93
CA GLY A 101 70.87 -23.48 33.61
C GLY A 101 71.11 -23.36 32.11
N PHE A 102 72.07 -24.12 31.58
CA PHE A 102 72.53 -24.01 30.19
C PHE A 102 72.03 -25.16 29.29
N LYS A 103 71.09 -25.99 29.75
CA LYS A 103 70.63 -27.18 29.01
C LYS A 103 69.80 -26.80 27.78
N PHE A 104 69.69 -27.71 26.82
CA PHE A 104 68.79 -27.56 25.68
C PHE A 104 67.38 -27.10 26.11
N ASN A 105 66.81 -26.19 25.32
CA ASN A 105 65.49 -25.60 25.54
C ASN A 105 65.37 -24.71 26.79
N SER A 106 66.45 -24.53 27.58
CA SER A 106 66.47 -23.52 28.65
C SER A 106 66.29 -22.13 28.05
N VAL A 107 65.52 -21.31 28.75
CA VAL A 107 65.31 -19.89 28.45
C VAL A 107 66.13 -19.06 29.43
N ALA A 108 66.88 -18.10 28.87
CA ALA A 108 67.55 -17.02 29.57
C ALA A 108 66.74 -15.74 29.35
N GLU A 109 66.19 -15.21 30.43
CA GLU A 109 65.42 -13.96 30.45
C GLU A 109 66.31 -12.83 30.97
N TYR A 110 66.30 -11.70 30.26
CA TYR A 110 67.20 -10.57 30.52
C TYR A 110 66.43 -9.41 31.12
N PHE A 111 66.97 -8.84 32.19
CA PHE A 111 66.42 -7.69 32.89
C PHE A 111 67.47 -6.59 32.98
N CYS A 112 67.05 -5.33 32.88
CA CYS A 112 67.94 -4.20 33.08
C CYS A 112 67.83 -3.66 34.50
N ASN A 113 68.94 -3.12 35.01
CA ASN A 113 68.97 -2.42 36.28
C ASN A 113 68.14 -1.12 36.19
N PRO A 114 67.68 -0.57 37.33
CA PRO A 114 66.95 0.71 37.34
C PRO A 114 67.71 1.80 36.57
N GLY A 115 67.02 2.54 35.71
CA GLY A 115 67.62 3.56 34.83
C GLY A 115 67.95 3.10 33.40
N TYR A 116 67.89 1.80 33.12
CA TYR A 116 68.24 1.22 31.82
C TYR A 116 67.07 0.49 31.17
N ILE A 117 66.97 0.59 29.85
CA ILE A 117 65.97 -0.11 29.01
C ILE A 117 66.63 -1.20 28.18
N LEU A 118 65.98 -2.35 28.10
CA LEU A 118 66.43 -3.49 27.31
C LEU A 118 66.20 -3.23 25.82
N ASN A 119 67.29 -3.22 25.04
CA ASN A 119 67.26 -3.10 23.59
C ASN A 119 67.63 -4.46 22.96
N GLY A 120 66.65 -5.15 22.39
CA GLY A 120 66.79 -6.51 21.84
C GLY A 120 65.70 -7.46 22.36
N ASN A 121 65.83 -8.76 22.10
CA ASN A 121 64.89 -9.75 22.60
C ASN A 121 65.05 -9.93 24.12
N SER A 122 63.94 -9.92 24.85
CA SER A 122 63.91 -10.15 26.31
C SER A 122 64.31 -11.56 26.72
N GLU A 123 64.19 -12.51 25.80
CA GLU A 123 64.49 -13.91 26.03
C GLU A 123 65.39 -14.50 24.95
N ARG A 124 66.29 -15.38 25.36
CA ARG A 124 67.08 -16.22 24.46
C ARG A 124 66.92 -17.68 24.88
N ARG A 125 66.78 -18.57 23.90
CA ARG A 125 66.59 -20.00 24.12
C ARG A 125 67.82 -20.78 23.66
N CYS A 126 68.24 -21.78 24.43
CA CYS A 126 69.33 -22.68 24.05
C CYS A 126 68.87 -23.64 22.94
N GLN A 127 69.46 -23.50 21.75
CA GLN A 127 69.07 -24.22 20.53
C GLN A 127 69.89 -25.51 20.31
N GLY A 128 69.40 -26.38 19.43
CA GLY A 128 70.01 -27.67 19.07
C GLY A 128 71.38 -27.57 18.41
N ASN A 129 71.75 -26.38 17.94
CA ASN A 129 73.07 -26.04 17.43
C ASN A 129 74.10 -25.68 18.51
N LYS A 130 73.72 -25.75 19.81
CA LYS A 130 74.52 -25.33 20.97
C LYS A 130 74.78 -23.82 21.02
N GLN A 131 73.91 -23.01 20.45
CA GLN A 131 73.95 -21.55 20.56
C GLN A 131 72.64 -21.03 21.17
N TRP A 132 72.72 -19.86 21.80
CA TRP A 132 71.53 -19.15 22.28
C TRP A 132 70.89 -18.39 21.12
N SER A 133 69.57 -18.45 21.01
CA SER A 133 68.83 -17.79 19.94
C SER A 133 69.04 -16.28 19.95
N GLY A 134 69.16 -15.68 18.76
CA GLY A 134 69.31 -14.24 18.60
C GLY A 134 70.59 -13.66 19.22
N SER A 135 70.69 -12.33 19.19
CA SER A 135 71.78 -11.56 19.79
C SER A 135 71.55 -11.30 21.28
N LEU A 136 72.64 -11.00 22.00
CA LEU A 136 72.59 -10.52 23.38
C LEU A 136 71.88 -9.16 23.42
N PRO A 137 70.79 -8.98 24.20
CA PRO A 137 70.17 -7.66 24.35
C PRO A 137 71.08 -6.73 25.16
N ILE A 138 70.99 -5.43 24.87
CA ILE A 138 71.82 -4.40 25.51
C ILE A 138 70.95 -3.53 26.40
N CYS A 139 71.34 -3.35 27.65
CA CYS A 139 70.72 -2.38 28.55
C CYS A 139 71.32 -0.99 28.30
N ARG A 140 70.52 -0.08 27.75
CA ARG A 140 70.94 1.31 27.48
C ARG A 140 70.30 2.29 28.46
N LEU A 141 71.02 3.32 28.84
CA LEU A 141 70.52 4.34 29.78
C LEU A 141 69.32 5.10 29.18
N GLN A 142 68.23 5.22 29.94
CA GLN A 142 67.02 5.94 29.52
C GLN A 142 66.94 7.32 30.18
N TYR A 143 67.79 8.26 29.74
CA TYR A 143 67.83 9.65 30.23
C TYR A 143 67.03 10.64 29.36
N LYS A 144 66.56 10.21 28.19
CA LYS A 144 65.66 10.95 27.29
C LYS A 144 64.36 10.20 27.11
N CYS A 145 63.25 10.91 26.99
CA CYS A 145 61.99 10.27 26.62
C CYS A 145 62.03 9.87 25.13
N GLY A 146 61.40 8.75 24.80
CA GLY A 146 61.12 8.41 23.40
C GLY A 146 59.98 9.25 22.82
N PRO A 147 59.40 8.84 21.68
CA PRO A 147 58.24 9.51 21.11
C PRO A 147 57.11 9.69 22.14
N PRO A 148 56.36 10.81 22.10
CA PRO A 148 55.22 11.04 22.98
C PRO A 148 54.15 9.95 22.81
N PRO A 149 53.32 9.66 23.84
CA PRO A 149 52.27 8.65 23.75
C PRO A 149 51.29 8.88 22.58
N GLU A 150 50.94 7.83 21.84
CA GLU A 150 49.92 7.91 20.79
C GLU A 150 48.53 7.69 21.40
N LEU A 151 47.62 8.66 21.22
CA LEU A 151 46.25 8.59 21.75
C LEU A 151 45.23 8.64 20.59
N PRO A 152 44.10 7.90 20.67
CA PRO A 152 43.08 7.90 19.63
C PRO A 152 42.51 9.29 19.34
N TYR A 153 42.40 9.63 18.06
CA TYR A 153 41.81 10.90 17.59
C TYR A 153 42.50 12.15 18.13
N THR A 154 43.80 12.05 18.40
CA THR A 154 44.65 13.17 18.80
C THR A 154 45.78 13.39 17.81
N ILE A 155 46.27 14.62 17.76
CA ILE A 155 47.53 14.99 17.13
C ILE A 155 48.35 15.81 18.13
N ASN A 156 49.66 15.66 18.08
CA ASN A 156 50.58 16.38 18.97
C ASN A 156 51.57 17.22 18.17
N ASN A 157 52.10 18.27 18.78
CA ASN A 157 53.03 19.21 18.14
C ASN A 157 54.51 18.87 18.35
N GLY A 158 54.83 17.68 18.88
CA GLY A 158 56.20 17.28 19.20
C GLY A 158 57.03 17.13 17.93
N ARG A 159 58.20 17.78 17.88
CA ARG A 159 59.16 17.66 16.78
C ARG A 159 60.52 17.26 17.34
N SER A 160 61.02 16.08 16.97
CA SER A 160 62.36 15.61 17.32
C SER A 160 63.04 14.98 16.11
N PHE A 161 64.31 15.32 15.88
CA PHE A 161 65.10 14.83 14.74
C PHE A 161 65.37 13.32 14.79
N ASN A 162 65.39 12.72 15.98
CA ASN A 162 65.70 11.31 16.21
C ASN A 162 64.63 10.58 17.05
N GLY A 163 63.47 11.22 17.28
CA GLY A 163 62.40 10.70 18.12
C GLY A 163 62.69 10.69 19.63
N GLN A 164 63.77 11.36 20.08
CA GLN A 164 64.12 11.49 21.50
C GLN A 164 63.88 12.91 22.00
N TYR A 165 63.48 13.03 23.27
CA TYR A 165 63.10 14.29 23.90
C TYR A 165 63.87 14.48 25.21
N ASP A 166 64.45 15.66 25.39
CA ASP A 166 65.21 16.01 26.60
C ASP A 166 64.28 16.16 27.81
N SER A 167 64.84 16.01 29.01
CA SER A 167 64.12 16.26 30.26
C SER A 167 63.51 17.67 30.27
N ASN A 168 62.26 17.79 30.71
CA ASN A 168 61.42 18.99 30.65
C ASN A 168 60.85 19.35 29.27
N SER A 169 61.10 18.55 28.22
CA SER A 169 60.37 18.72 26.95
C SER A 169 58.87 18.59 27.17
N GLU A 170 58.11 19.50 26.58
CA GLU A 170 56.66 19.53 26.68
C GLU A 170 56.03 19.43 25.29
N VAL A 171 55.07 18.53 25.13
CA VAL A 171 54.35 18.31 23.89
C VAL A 171 52.87 18.53 24.13
N THR A 172 52.25 19.33 23.28
CA THR A 172 50.83 19.72 23.35
C THR A 172 50.02 18.85 22.40
N TYR A 173 48.90 18.32 22.90
CA TYR A 173 47.94 17.50 22.20
C TYR A 173 46.69 18.30 21.90
N GLN A 174 46.09 18.02 20.76
CA GLN A 174 44.79 18.54 20.34
C GLN A 174 44.00 17.43 19.66
N CYS A 175 42.68 17.52 19.72
CA CYS A 175 41.83 16.56 19.02
C CYS A 175 41.94 16.75 17.51
N THR A 176 41.86 15.64 16.77
CA THR A 176 41.73 15.68 15.31
C THR A 176 40.41 16.33 14.90
N ARG A 177 40.34 16.86 13.69
CA ARG A 177 39.13 17.49 13.13
C ARG A 177 37.92 16.54 13.26
N GLY A 178 36.79 17.04 13.77
CA GLY A 178 35.59 16.24 14.03
C GLY A 178 35.55 15.56 15.39
N TYR A 179 36.52 15.83 16.26
CA TYR A 179 36.54 15.36 17.64
C TYR A 179 36.79 16.52 18.60
N THR A 180 36.14 16.47 19.76
CA THR A 180 36.29 17.46 20.83
C THR A 180 36.70 16.79 22.13
N ALA A 181 37.48 17.50 22.94
CA ALA A 181 37.82 17.05 24.28
C ALA A 181 36.57 17.18 25.16
N ASN A 182 36.14 16.08 25.78
CA ASN A 182 34.95 16.11 26.62
C ASN A 182 35.31 16.63 28.02
N TYR A 183 34.67 17.70 28.48
CA TYR A 183 34.77 18.17 29.86
C TYR A 183 33.94 17.24 30.76
N GLU A 184 34.55 16.18 31.30
CA GLU A 184 33.96 15.51 32.45
C GLU A 184 34.17 16.42 33.67
N THR A 185 33.19 17.28 33.95
CA THR A 185 33.09 17.92 35.25
C THR A 185 32.72 16.85 36.26
N ASN A 186 33.70 16.35 37.00
CA ASN A 186 33.42 15.47 38.12
C ASN A 186 32.67 16.29 39.19
N PRO A 187 31.39 15.99 39.51
CA PRO A 187 30.55 16.84 40.36
C PRO A 187 31.08 16.99 41.79
N THR A 188 32.02 16.14 42.20
CA THR A 188 32.51 16.08 43.59
C THR A 188 33.87 16.74 43.83
N THR A 189 34.65 17.07 42.79
CA THR A 189 36.04 17.53 43.02
C THR A 189 36.37 18.93 42.50
N ASN A 190 35.54 19.59 41.68
CA ASN A 190 35.82 20.94 41.15
C ASN A 190 37.28 21.14 40.67
N ILE A 191 37.93 20.07 40.20
CA ILE A 191 39.27 20.09 39.59
C ILE A 191 39.07 19.64 38.15
N SER A 192 38.74 20.59 37.29
CA SER A 192 38.90 20.46 35.85
C SER A 192 40.37 20.70 35.50
N LYS A 193 41.23 19.71 35.69
CA LYS A 193 42.59 19.76 35.13
C LYS A 193 42.83 18.56 34.24
N GLN A 194 42.08 18.53 33.15
CA GLN A 194 42.50 17.81 31.97
C GLN A 194 43.68 18.58 31.36
N PHE A 195 44.89 18.04 31.44
CA PHE A 195 46.07 18.66 30.86
C PHE A 195 46.36 18.01 29.51
N TYR A 196 46.18 18.81 28.47
CA TYR A 196 46.42 18.47 27.06
C TYR A 196 47.92 18.46 26.72
N LYS A 197 48.80 18.45 27.73
CA LYS A 197 50.25 18.49 27.54
C LYS A 197 50.91 17.27 28.17
N ALA A 198 51.80 16.64 27.44
CA ALA A 198 52.69 15.61 27.97
C ALA A 198 54.03 16.26 28.33
N LYS A 199 54.53 16.00 29.53
CA LYS A 199 55.83 16.50 29.98
C LYS A 199 56.81 15.36 30.21
N CYS A 200 57.97 15.42 29.57
CA CYS A 200 59.05 14.47 29.81
C CYS A 200 59.74 14.82 31.15
N PHE A 201 59.80 13.86 32.07
CA PHE A 201 60.46 14.03 33.36
C PHE A 201 61.22 12.76 33.76
N ILE A 202 62.17 12.91 34.69
CA ILE A 202 62.88 11.79 35.29
C ILE A 202 62.09 11.35 36.52
N ASN A 203 61.65 10.09 36.54
CA ASN A 203 60.90 9.56 37.67
C ASN A 203 61.79 9.25 38.88
N SER A 204 61.17 8.87 40.01
CA SER A 204 61.87 8.53 41.26
C SER A 204 62.86 7.35 41.12
N SER A 205 62.65 6.49 40.13
CA SER A 205 63.54 5.38 39.75
C SER A 205 64.66 5.76 38.77
N GLY A 206 64.81 7.05 38.46
CA GLY A 206 65.96 7.58 37.72
C GLY A 206 65.89 7.45 36.19
N PHE A 207 64.72 7.14 35.59
CA PHE A 207 64.56 7.08 34.13
C PHE A 207 63.55 8.09 33.60
N ALA A 208 63.76 8.52 32.35
CA ALA A 208 62.92 9.48 31.66
C ALA A 208 61.62 8.84 31.15
N THR A 209 60.48 9.42 31.56
CA THR A 209 59.13 9.00 31.17
C THR A 209 58.22 10.20 30.91
N TRP A 210 57.17 9.99 30.12
CA TRP A 210 56.13 10.99 29.89
C TRP A 210 55.13 11.03 31.05
N LEU A 211 54.85 12.22 31.57
CA LEU A 211 53.71 12.51 32.44
C LEU A 211 52.57 13.08 31.58
N GLY A 212 51.42 12.42 31.57
CA GLY A 212 50.30 12.79 30.72
C GLY A 212 50.49 12.46 29.23
N PRO A 213 49.59 12.97 28.37
CA PRO A 213 48.44 13.82 28.70
C PRO A 213 47.24 12.97 29.12
N ASP A 214 46.29 13.58 29.85
CA ASP A 214 45.02 12.93 30.20
C ASP A 214 43.88 13.46 29.30
N ILE A 215 44.05 13.42 27.98
CA ILE A 215 43.06 13.93 27.02
C ILE A 215 42.26 12.79 26.39
N ARG A 216 40.94 12.93 26.33
CA ARG A 216 40.03 12.00 25.63
C ARG A 216 39.19 12.75 24.61
N CYS A 217 39.45 12.48 23.33
CA CYS A 217 38.73 13.08 22.22
C CYS A 217 37.54 12.21 21.82
N ARG A 218 36.34 12.81 21.80
CA ARG A 218 35.10 12.15 21.38
C ARG A 218 34.59 12.80 20.10
N ALA A 219 33.95 12.02 19.24
CA ALA A 219 33.40 12.52 18.00
C ALA A 219 32.34 13.61 18.27
N VAL A 220 32.33 14.66 17.46
CA VAL A 220 31.30 15.71 17.56
C VAL A 220 29.94 15.15 17.17
N SER A 221 28.90 15.56 17.90
CA SER A 221 27.52 15.20 17.60
C SER A 221 26.90 16.23 16.67
N CYS A 222 26.22 15.77 15.63
CA CYS A 222 25.40 16.61 14.75
C CYS A 222 23.93 16.71 15.19
N GLY A 223 23.57 16.04 16.29
CA GLY A 223 22.19 15.94 16.77
C GLY A 223 21.34 14.98 15.92
N ASP A 224 20.23 14.48 16.49
CA ASP A 224 19.30 13.61 15.76
C ASP A 224 18.62 14.44 14.64
N PRO A 225 18.79 14.07 13.35
CA PRO A 225 18.20 14.80 12.25
C PRO A 225 16.68 14.60 12.13
N SER A 226 16.03 13.87 13.06
CA SER A 226 14.63 13.43 13.02
C SER A 226 14.30 12.59 11.77
N VAL A 227 13.03 12.19 11.63
CA VAL A 227 12.53 11.46 10.46
C VAL A 227 11.62 12.37 9.62
N PRO A 228 11.56 12.20 8.29
CA PRO A 228 10.58 12.88 7.45
C PRO A 228 9.17 12.32 7.71
N LEU A 229 8.15 13.18 7.61
CA LEU A 229 6.76 12.73 7.56
C LEU A 229 6.59 11.84 6.31
N ASN A 230 5.82 10.75 6.42
CA ASN A 230 5.62 9.77 5.34
C ASN A 230 6.92 9.14 4.81
N GLY A 231 7.92 8.99 5.69
CA GLY A 231 9.16 8.31 5.36
C GLY A 231 9.88 7.78 6.59
N TYR A 232 11.08 7.24 6.37
CA TYR A 232 11.93 6.65 7.40
C TYR A 232 13.40 7.01 7.16
N ARG A 233 14.20 6.84 8.22
CA ARG A 233 15.64 7.04 8.20
C ARG A 233 16.34 5.71 8.47
N ASP A 234 17.33 5.39 7.66
CA ASP A 234 18.28 4.32 7.88
C ASP A 234 19.55 4.88 8.55
N GLY A 235 19.92 4.29 9.69
CA GLY A 235 21.01 4.73 10.55
C GLY A 235 20.59 5.43 11.85
N ASN A 236 21.35 5.17 12.92
CA ASN A 236 21.13 5.65 14.29
C ASN A 236 22.37 6.27 14.95
N LEU A 237 23.45 6.49 14.20
CA LEU A 237 24.68 7.13 14.68
C LEU A 237 24.76 8.56 14.15
N PHE A 238 24.80 9.53 15.06
CA PHE A 238 24.70 10.97 14.74
C PHE A 238 25.99 11.75 15.00
N PHE A 239 27.12 11.04 15.04
CA PHE A 239 28.43 11.61 15.32
C PHE A 239 29.34 11.46 14.11
N TYR A 240 30.33 12.36 13.98
CA TYR A 240 31.29 12.33 12.89
C TYR A 240 32.06 10.98 12.88
N PRO A 241 32.30 10.35 11.72
CA PRO A 241 31.94 10.74 10.34
C PRO A 241 30.71 9.98 9.80
N HIS A 242 29.80 9.55 10.67
CA HIS A 242 28.67 8.71 10.25
C HIS A 242 27.69 9.47 9.34
N GLU A 243 26.97 8.68 8.56
CA GLU A 243 25.93 9.13 7.65
C GLU A 243 24.61 8.43 7.95
N VAL A 244 23.52 9.09 7.58
CA VAL A 244 22.17 8.54 7.63
C VAL A 244 21.52 8.71 6.27
N LYS A 245 20.65 7.78 5.91
CA LYS A 245 19.91 7.78 4.64
C LYS A 245 18.43 7.93 4.88
N PHE A 246 17.73 8.59 3.98
CA PHE A 246 16.31 8.84 4.07
C PHE A 246 15.58 8.20 2.90
N TYR A 247 14.39 7.69 3.20
CA TYR A 247 13.54 7.00 2.26
C TYR A 247 12.09 7.40 2.53
N CYS A 248 11.26 7.39 1.49
CA CYS A 248 9.83 7.66 1.62
C CYS A 248 9.04 6.35 1.64
N PHE A 249 7.86 6.38 2.25
CA PHE A 249 6.89 5.29 2.13
C PHE A 249 6.30 5.25 0.71
N PRO A 250 5.70 4.11 0.29
CA PRO A 250 5.05 4.02 -1.01
C PRO A 250 4.01 5.12 -1.22
N GLY A 251 3.91 5.62 -2.46
CA GLY A 251 3.05 6.76 -2.82
C GLY A 251 3.66 8.14 -2.52
N PHE A 252 4.90 8.19 -2.00
CA PHE A 252 5.64 9.41 -1.76
C PHE A 252 7.04 9.35 -2.39
N HIS A 253 7.52 10.49 -2.90
CA HIS A 253 8.85 10.62 -3.46
C HIS A 253 9.70 11.59 -2.63
N LEU A 254 11.02 11.35 -2.60
CA LEU A 254 11.95 12.11 -1.79
C LEU A 254 12.35 13.41 -2.50
N VAL A 255 12.08 14.53 -1.85
CA VAL A 255 12.51 15.87 -2.28
C VAL A 255 13.65 16.33 -1.38
N GLY A 256 14.84 16.45 -1.98
CA GLY A 256 16.08 16.78 -1.30
C GLY A 256 17.10 15.63 -1.29
N PRO A 257 18.20 15.77 -0.54
CA PRO A 257 19.29 14.80 -0.55
C PRO A 257 18.93 13.53 0.21
N GLN A 258 19.16 12.37 -0.42
CA GLN A 258 18.92 11.05 0.19
C GLN A 258 19.85 10.75 1.37
N THR A 259 21.08 11.26 1.35
CA THR A 259 22.09 10.99 2.38
C THR A 259 22.53 12.28 3.04
N ARG A 260 22.55 12.29 4.38
CA ARG A 260 23.14 13.38 5.17
C ARG A 260 24.34 12.82 5.93
N LYS A 261 25.47 13.53 5.89
CA LYS A 261 26.70 13.15 6.59
C LYS A 261 26.94 14.12 7.75
N CYS A 262 27.33 13.59 8.90
CA CYS A 262 27.74 14.43 10.02
C CYS A 262 29.15 14.95 9.74
N GLU A 263 29.30 16.26 9.63
CA GLU A 263 30.55 16.91 9.31
C GLU A 263 31.39 17.21 10.56
N SER A 264 32.67 17.47 10.33
CA SER A 264 33.63 17.77 11.41
C SER A 264 33.32 19.04 12.23
N ASN A 265 32.39 19.88 11.76
CA ASN A 265 31.92 21.09 12.43
C ASN A 265 30.69 20.83 13.35
N GLY A 266 30.23 19.58 13.48
CA GLY A 266 29.04 19.24 14.25
C GLY A 266 27.72 19.61 13.55
N LYS A 267 27.72 19.79 12.23
CA LYS A 267 26.52 20.03 11.41
C LYS A 267 26.35 18.94 10.37
N TRP A 268 25.12 18.72 9.95
CA TRP A 268 24.81 17.86 8.81
C TRP A 268 25.09 18.58 7.49
N THR A 269 25.56 17.86 6.47
CA THR A 269 25.92 18.43 5.14
C THR A 269 24.80 19.21 4.45
N PHE A 270 23.54 18.83 4.68
CA PHE A 270 22.35 19.43 4.05
C PHE A 270 21.20 19.52 5.05
N GLU A 271 20.11 20.17 4.66
CA GLU A 271 18.84 20.15 5.39
C GLU A 271 18.13 18.79 5.30
N LYS A 272 17.16 18.57 6.19
CA LYS A 272 16.36 17.35 6.22
C LYS A 272 15.50 17.24 4.94
N PRO A 273 15.57 16.13 4.18
CA PRO A 273 14.70 15.96 3.02
C PRO A 273 13.23 15.80 3.44
N THR A 274 12.33 16.01 2.49
CA THR A 274 10.88 15.87 2.68
C THR A 274 10.33 14.80 1.75
N CYS A 275 9.27 14.11 2.17
CA CYS A 275 8.55 13.17 1.31
C CYS A 275 7.27 13.84 0.83
N GLN A 276 7.16 14.05 -0.48
CA GLN A 276 6.00 14.66 -1.11
C GLN A 276 5.15 13.57 -1.77
N PRO A 277 3.82 13.68 -1.73
CA PRO A 277 2.96 12.70 -2.39
C PRO A 277 3.25 12.67 -3.88
N THR A 278 3.24 11.49 -4.48
CA THR A 278 3.25 11.35 -5.94
C THR A 278 1.99 11.98 -6.51
N GLU A 279 2.12 12.74 -7.59
CA GLU A 279 0.97 13.37 -8.26
C GLU A 279 0.61 12.61 -9.54
N CYS A 280 -0.67 12.32 -9.70
CA CYS A 280 -1.23 11.85 -10.95
C CYS A 280 -1.42 13.00 -11.94
N SER A 281 -1.33 12.71 -13.23
CA SER A 281 -1.68 13.72 -14.26
C SER A 281 -3.17 14.01 -14.23
N ARG A 282 -3.58 15.28 -14.39
CA ARG A 282 -5.00 15.65 -14.49
C ARG A 282 -5.64 14.91 -15.68
N PRO A 283 -6.67 14.07 -15.48
CA PRO A 283 -7.33 13.39 -16.59
C PRO A 283 -8.03 14.40 -17.50
N PRO A 284 -8.13 14.11 -18.80
CA PRO A 284 -8.95 14.91 -19.70
C PRO A 284 -10.43 14.83 -19.28
N ASP A 285 -11.19 15.87 -19.61
CA ASP A 285 -12.63 15.83 -19.47
C ASP A 285 -13.22 14.88 -20.52
N PRO A 286 -14.11 13.94 -20.13
CA PRO A 286 -14.76 13.06 -21.10
C PRO A 286 -15.62 13.90 -22.05
N LEU A 287 -15.77 13.42 -23.28
CA LEU A 287 -16.64 14.08 -24.26
C LEU A 287 -18.08 14.18 -23.71
N HIS A 288 -18.66 15.37 -23.71
CA HIS A 288 -19.96 15.67 -23.08
C HIS A 288 -20.02 15.42 -21.56
N GLY A 289 -18.89 15.56 -20.86
CA GLY A 289 -18.84 15.54 -19.40
C GLY A 289 -17.69 16.36 -18.85
N SER A 290 -17.41 16.17 -17.57
CA SER A 290 -16.35 16.87 -16.84
C SER A 290 -15.83 16.04 -15.68
N VAL A 291 -14.55 16.26 -15.35
CA VAL A 291 -13.90 15.74 -14.14
C VAL A 291 -14.19 16.69 -12.98
N ILE A 292 -14.70 16.10 -11.89
CA ILE A 292 -14.97 16.77 -10.61
C ILE A 292 -13.86 16.39 -9.63
N GLY A 293 -13.17 17.42 -9.12
CA GLY A 293 -12.07 17.28 -8.17
C GLY A 293 -10.85 18.11 -8.57
N SER A 294 -10.09 18.60 -7.58
CA SER A 294 -8.88 19.42 -7.81
C SER A 294 -7.60 18.76 -7.32
N SER A 295 -7.69 17.85 -6.35
CA SER A 295 -6.52 17.17 -5.80
C SER A 295 -6.08 16.02 -6.70
N LEU A 296 -4.78 16.01 -7.03
CA LEU A 296 -4.14 15.01 -7.90
C LEU A 296 -3.11 14.16 -7.14
N SER A 297 -2.97 14.37 -5.83
CA SER A 297 -1.98 13.67 -5.01
C SER A 297 -2.37 12.21 -4.80
N TYR A 298 -1.40 11.36 -4.45
CA TYR A 298 -1.61 9.99 -4.00
C TYR A 298 -2.81 9.85 -3.04
N GLU A 299 -3.64 8.83 -3.26
CA GLU A 299 -4.91 8.56 -2.58
C GLU A 299 -6.04 9.58 -2.81
N SER A 300 -5.83 10.63 -3.62
CA SER A 300 -6.92 11.52 -4.00
C SER A 300 -7.93 10.79 -4.87
N ILE A 301 -9.20 11.20 -4.76
CA ILE A 301 -10.32 10.65 -5.51
C ILE A 301 -10.89 11.76 -6.39
N ILE A 302 -11.08 11.45 -7.67
CA ILE A 302 -11.85 12.27 -8.61
C ILE A 302 -13.13 11.55 -8.98
N SER A 303 -14.15 12.32 -9.30
CA SER A 303 -15.41 11.83 -9.84
C SER A 303 -15.65 12.40 -11.21
N TYR A 304 -16.52 11.75 -11.98
CA TYR A 304 -16.91 12.19 -13.31
C TYR A 304 -18.40 12.54 -13.31
N SER A 305 -18.77 13.55 -14.10
CA SER A 305 -20.16 13.92 -14.36
C SER A 305 -20.38 14.11 -15.83
N CYS A 306 -21.55 13.74 -16.31
CA CYS A 306 -21.97 14.00 -17.68
C CYS A 306 -22.81 15.28 -17.75
N ASN A 307 -22.80 15.90 -18.93
CA ASN A 307 -23.67 17.03 -19.24
C ASN A 307 -25.12 16.57 -19.37
N GLU A 308 -26.06 17.51 -19.31
CA GLU A 308 -27.48 17.22 -19.47
C GLU A 308 -27.75 16.49 -20.80
N GLY A 309 -28.56 15.43 -20.76
CA GLY A 309 -28.85 14.57 -21.90
C GLY A 309 -27.86 13.41 -22.13
N PHE A 310 -26.85 13.27 -21.27
CA PHE A 310 -25.89 12.18 -21.30
C PHE A 310 -25.87 11.43 -19.96
N ARG A 311 -25.68 10.11 -20.02
CA ARG A 311 -25.56 9.24 -18.84
C ARG A 311 -24.14 8.70 -18.73
N LEU A 312 -23.65 8.59 -17.50
CA LEU A 312 -22.33 8.05 -17.24
C LEU A 312 -22.34 6.52 -17.31
N VAL A 313 -21.46 5.97 -18.15
CA VAL A 313 -21.26 4.52 -18.30
C VAL A 313 -19.81 4.18 -17.93
N GLY A 314 -19.66 3.29 -16.94
CA GLY A 314 -18.35 2.88 -16.43
C GLY A 314 -18.13 3.29 -14.98
N GLN A 315 -16.88 3.61 -14.63
CA GLN A 315 -16.47 3.93 -13.26
C GLN A 315 -16.73 5.40 -12.94
N VAL A 316 -17.62 5.66 -11.98
CA VAL A 316 -17.98 7.03 -11.55
C VAL A 316 -16.81 7.77 -10.90
N GLN A 317 -15.92 7.02 -10.23
CA GLN A 317 -14.79 7.54 -9.48
C GLN A 317 -13.51 6.78 -9.79
N ARG A 318 -12.38 7.50 -9.70
CA ARG A 318 -11.02 6.94 -9.83
C ARG A 318 -10.14 7.52 -8.72
N PHE A 319 -9.15 6.76 -8.30
CA PHE A 319 -8.19 7.17 -7.27
C PHE A 319 -6.75 7.16 -7.80
N CYS A 320 -5.92 8.06 -7.27
CA CYS A 320 -4.52 8.18 -7.67
C CYS A 320 -3.67 7.11 -6.97
N THR A 321 -2.94 6.31 -7.75
CA THR A 321 -2.10 5.21 -7.24
C THR A 321 -0.69 5.68 -6.86
N GLU A 322 0.10 4.80 -6.24
CA GLU A 322 1.47 5.10 -5.83
C GLU A 322 2.41 5.35 -7.02
N GLU A 323 2.08 4.80 -8.19
CA GLU A 323 2.81 4.97 -9.45
C GLU A 323 2.49 6.29 -10.16
N GLY A 324 1.58 7.11 -9.63
CA GLY A 324 1.16 8.36 -10.26
C GLY A 324 0.21 8.14 -11.44
N ILE A 325 -0.55 7.05 -11.43
CA ILE A 325 -1.53 6.70 -12.47
C ILE A 325 -2.92 6.60 -11.82
N TRP A 326 -3.96 7.01 -12.53
CA TRP A 326 -5.33 6.83 -12.06
C TRP A 326 -5.78 5.38 -12.20
N ALA A 327 -6.16 4.76 -11.08
CA ALA A 327 -6.70 3.42 -11.08
C ALA A 327 -7.96 3.31 -11.94
N GLY A 328 -8.13 2.16 -12.59
CA GLY A 328 -9.31 1.86 -13.39
C GLY A 328 -9.35 2.53 -14.76
N SER A 329 -10.51 2.50 -15.41
CA SER A 329 -10.73 2.98 -16.78
C SER A 329 -11.55 4.25 -16.80
N GLU A 330 -11.26 5.13 -17.75
CA GLU A 330 -12.03 6.36 -17.96
C GLU A 330 -13.49 6.05 -18.35
N PRO A 331 -14.49 6.66 -17.69
CA PRO A 331 -15.89 6.47 -18.03
C PRO A 331 -16.26 7.23 -19.31
N ILE A 332 -17.38 6.83 -19.93
CA ILE A 332 -17.90 7.45 -21.15
C ILE A 332 -19.27 8.07 -20.84
N CYS A 333 -19.50 9.28 -21.34
CA CYS A 333 -20.82 9.91 -21.35
C CYS A 333 -21.56 9.50 -22.62
N GLU A 334 -22.55 8.64 -22.46
CA GLU A 334 -23.37 8.15 -23.57
C GLU A 334 -24.65 8.98 -23.68
N GLU A 335 -25.04 9.33 -24.90
CA GLU A 335 -26.28 10.06 -25.16
C GLU A 335 -27.49 9.25 -24.67
N ILE A 336 -28.38 9.90 -23.92
CA ILE A 336 -29.62 9.27 -23.45
C ILE A 336 -30.62 9.25 -24.61
N LYS A 337 -31.04 8.04 -25.00
CA LYS A 337 -32.08 7.82 -26.01
C LYS A 337 -33.20 6.94 -25.47
N CYS A 338 -34.42 7.33 -25.77
CA CYS A 338 -35.60 6.55 -25.48
C CYS A 338 -35.84 5.48 -26.56
N PRO A 339 -36.51 4.36 -26.24
CA PRO A 339 -36.82 3.34 -27.23
C PRO A 339 -37.73 3.92 -28.33
N PRO A 340 -37.56 3.52 -29.61
CA PRO A 340 -38.46 3.95 -30.68
C PRO A 340 -39.92 3.65 -30.34
N LEU A 341 -40.80 4.65 -30.53
CA LEU A 341 -42.23 4.49 -30.29
C LEU A 341 -42.87 3.63 -31.40
N GLN A 342 -43.82 2.79 -31.02
CA GLN A 342 -44.66 2.08 -31.98
C GLN A 342 -45.64 3.04 -32.68
N PRO A 343 -46.12 2.71 -33.90
CA PRO A 343 -47.11 3.53 -34.60
C PRO A 343 -48.39 3.70 -33.78
N LEU A 344 -48.91 4.94 -33.72
CA LEU A 344 -50.18 5.24 -33.07
C LEU A 344 -51.35 4.72 -33.94
N TYR A 345 -52.11 3.77 -33.41
CA TYR A 345 -53.29 3.26 -34.11
C TYR A 345 -54.41 4.31 -34.17
N ASN A 346 -55.04 4.47 -35.34
CA ASN A 346 -56.03 5.52 -35.64
C ASN A 346 -55.54 6.95 -35.36
N GLY A 347 -54.26 7.20 -35.58
CA GLY A 347 -53.65 8.50 -35.44
C GLY A 347 -52.28 8.57 -36.10
N TYR A 348 -51.53 9.62 -35.78
CA TYR A 348 -50.15 9.81 -36.18
C TYR A 348 -49.38 10.52 -35.07
N THR A 349 -48.05 10.47 -35.14
CA THR A 349 -47.15 11.15 -34.21
C THR A 349 -46.47 12.32 -34.89
N GLU A 350 -46.34 13.43 -34.19
CA GLU A 350 -45.53 14.58 -34.59
C GLU A 350 -44.20 14.52 -33.83
N GLY A 351 -43.10 14.35 -34.57
CA GLY A 351 -41.75 14.16 -34.02
C GLY A 351 -41.30 12.69 -34.06
N PHE A 352 -40.05 12.46 -34.46
CA PHE A 352 -39.44 11.13 -34.59
C PHE A 352 -38.15 10.98 -33.77
N ASP A 353 -37.68 12.07 -33.16
CA ASP A 353 -36.44 12.08 -32.40
C ASP A 353 -36.64 11.42 -31.03
N THR A 354 -35.66 10.60 -30.66
CA THR A 354 -35.66 9.81 -29.43
C THR A 354 -34.63 10.29 -28.41
N SER A 355 -33.88 11.35 -28.73
CA SER A 355 -32.90 11.96 -27.82
C SER A 355 -33.56 12.56 -26.58
N TYR A 356 -32.79 12.66 -25.49
CA TYR A 356 -33.25 13.23 -24.24
C TYR A 356 -33.89 14.62 -24.42
N GLY A 357 -34.98 14.87 -23.69
CA GLY A 357 -35.68 16.14 -23.70
C GLY A 357 -36.65 16.32 -24.86
N THR A 358 -36.57 15.49 -25.90
CA THR A 358 -37.51 15.54 -27.04
C THR A 358 -38.92 15.23 -26.58
N THR A 359 -39.90 15.90 -27.20
CA THR A 359 -41.32 15.67 -26.93
C THR A 359 -42.01 15.23 -28.21
N VAL A 360 -42.65 14.06 -28.15
CA VAL A 360 -43.47 13.51 -29.23
C VAL A 360 -44.94 13.80 -28.92
N ILE A 361 -45.65 14.38 -29.90
CA ILE A 361 -47.06 14.72 -29.76
C ILE A 361 -47.90 13.68 -30.49
N PHE A 362 -48.92 13.16 -29.82
CA PHE A 362 -49.88 12.21 -30.39
C PHE A 362 -51.07 12.98 -31.00
N ARG A 363 -51.50 12.56 -32.19
CA ARG A 363 -52.67 13.12 -32.89
C ARG A 363 -53.59 12.00 -33.35
N CYS A 364 -54.80 11.96 -32.84
CA CYS A 364 -55.82 11.05 -33.38
C CYS A 364 -56.43 11.58 -34.69
N TYR A 365 -56.92 10.67 -35.52
CA TYR A 365 -57.70 11.02 -36.71
C TYR A 365 -59.04 11.70 -36.36
N GLU A 366 -59.67 12.31 -37.35
CA GLU A 366 -60.86 13.12 -37.19
C GLU A 366 -62.00 12.37 -36.45
N GLY A 367 -62.66 13.06 -35.51
CA GLY A 367 -63.76 12.48 -34.71
C GLY A 367 -63.33 11.57 -33.54
N MET A 368 -62.03 11.39 -33.32
CA MET A 368 -61.47 10.61 -32.21
C MET A 368 -60.81 11.48 -31.15
N LYS A 369 -60.67 10.95 -29.93
CA LYS A 369 -59.95 11.61 -28.81
C LYS A 369 -59.00 10.65 -28.12
N HIS A 370 -57.95 11.22 -27.51
CA HIS A 370 -56.97 10.48 -26.72
C HIS A 370 -57.59 9.94 -25.43
N LEU A 371 -57.31 8.67 -25.13
CA LEU A 371 -57.36 8.09 -23.80
C LEU A 371 -55.92 7.90 -23.32
N GLY A 372 -55.45 8.82 -22.48
CA GLY A 372 -54.04 8.94 -22.05
C GLY A 372 -53.48 10.33 -22.31
N SER A 373 -52.17 10.51 -22.08
CA SER A 373 -51.48 11.79 -22.34
C SER A 373 -51.41 12.07 -23.84
N PRO A 374 -51.69 13.31 -24.31
CA PRO A 374 -51.56 13.69 -25.72
C PRO A 374 -50.10 13.89 -26.17
N PHE A 375 -49.15 13.79 -25.25
CA PHE A 375 -47.71 13.90 -25.54
C PHE A 375 -46.91 12.96 -24.64
N THR A 376 -45.68 12.69 -25.03
CA THR A 376 -44.69 12.04 -24.18
C THR A 376 -43.31 12.68 -24.37
N LYS A 377 -42.51 12.73 -23.31
CA LYS A 377 -41.18 13.36 -23.31
C LYS A 377 -40.12 12.31 -22.96
N CYS A 378 -38.97 12.34 -23.63
CA CYS A 378 -37.87 11.46 -23.27
C CYS A 378 -37.16 11.97 -22.01
N GLU A 379 -37.18 11.15 -20.95
CA GLU A 379 -36.65 11.49 -19.63
C GLU A 379 -35.22 10.99 -19.43
N GLU A 380 -34.57 11.45 -18.35
CA GLU A 380 -33.18 11.12 -18.00
C GLU A 380 -32.94 9.62 -17.77
N ASN A 381 -33.98 8.89 -17.36
CA ASN A 381 -33.94 7.45 -17.18
C ASN A 381 -33.97 6.66 -18.52
N GLY A 382 -33.97 7.35 -19.67
CA GLY A 382 -34.08 6.73 -21.00
C GLY A 382 -35.47 6.16 -21.29
N LYS A 383 -36.52 6.63 -20.60
CA LYS A 383 -37.90 6.22 -20.81
C LYS A 383 -38.78 7.42 -21.18
N TRP A 384 -39.82 7.09 -21.92
CA TRP A 384 -40.90 8.03 -22.23
C TRP A 384 -41.73 8.30 -20.98
N SER A 385 -42.00 9.57 -20.68
CA SER A 385 -42.76 10.00 -19.51
C SER A 385 -44.17 9.41 -19.44
N HIS A 386 -44.79 9.18 -20.60
CA HIS A 386 -46.10 8.57 -20.73
C HIS A 386 -46.11 7.49 -21.83
N PRO A 387 -46.91 6.41 -21.67
CA PRO A 387 -47.10 5.42 -22.72
C PRO A 387 -47.94 5.96 -23.89
N ILE A 388 -47.91 5.25 -25.02
CA ILE A 388 -48.69 5.60 -26.23
C ILE A 388 -50.20 5.57 -25.88
N PRO A 389 -50.97 6.64 -26.15
CA PRO A 389 -52.40 6.72 -25.84
C PRO A 389 -53.24 5.90 -26.82
N GLN A 390 -54.49 5.64 -26.46
CA GLN A 390 -55.47 5.04 -27.37
C GLN A 390 -56.32 6.12 -28.04
N CYS A 391 -56.53 6.00 -29.36
CA CYS A 391 -57.43 6.85 -30.12
C CYS A 391 -58.80 6.19 -30.26
N LEU A 392 -59.80 6.71 -29.54
CA LEU A 392 -61.13 6.14 -29.48
C LEU A 392 -62.15 7.09 -30.10
N ALA A 393 -63.02 6.53 -30.95
CA ALA A 393 -64.09 7.26 -31.61
C ALA A 393 -65.20 7.62 -30.63
N HIS A 394 -65.78 8.80 -30.84
CA HIS A 394 -66.99 9.22 -30.14
C HIS A 394 -68.19 8.42 -30.63
N CYS A 395 -69.12 8.10 -29.73
CA CYS A 395 -70.40 7.55 -30.14
C CYS A 395 -71.38 8.68 -30.46
N LYS A 396 -72.11 8.54 -31.57
CA LYS A 396 -73.22 9.43 -31.89
C LYS A 396 -74.43 9.05 -31.06
N VAL A 397 -75.02 9.99 -30.32
CA VAL A 397 -76.19 9.75 -29.46
C VAL A 397 -77.33 9.17 -30.33
N PRO A 398 -77.83 7.96 -30.01
CA PRO A 398 -78.77 7.26 -30.86
C PRO A 398 -80.16 7.89 -30.72
N ARG A 399 -80.94 7.83 -31.80
CA ARG A 399 -82.35 8.24 -31.75
C ARG A 399 -83.18 7.12 -31.13
N ILE A 400 -83.88 7.41 -30.03
CA ILE A 400 -84.72 6.42 -29.32
C ILE A 400 -86.17 6.59 -29.75
N SER A 401 -86.77 5.56 -30.33
CA SER A 401 -88.21 5.56 -30.67
C SER A 401 -89.06 5.42 -29.41
N GLY A 402 -89.91 6.42 -29.11
CA GLY A 402 -90.78 6.40 -27.93
C GLY A 402 -90.07 6.70 -26.60
N GLY A 403 -88.88 7.30 -26.64
CA GLY A 403 -88.09 7.72 -25.47
C GLY A 403 -87.06 8.79 -25.81
N TYR A 404 -86.23 9.15 -24.84
CA TYR A 404 -85.17 10.15 -24.95
C TYR A 404 -84.01 9.83 -23.98
N ILE A 405 -82.89 10.56 -24.12
CA ILE A 405 -81.76 10.51 -23.19
C ILE A 405 -81.73 11.85 -22.42
N GLU A 406 -81.63 11.78 -21.10
CA GLU A 406 -81.71 12.97 -20.23
C GLU A 406 -80.53 13.92 -20.50
N LYS A 407 -80.83 15.23 -20.66
CA LYS A 407 -79.84 16.34 -20.77
C LYS A 407 -78.89 16.32 -21.97
N ILE A 408 -79.07 15.42 -22.95
CA ILE A 408 -78.22 15.33 -24.14
C ILE A 408 -79.08 15.33 -25.40
N LEU A 409 -78.82 16.26 -26.31
CA LEU A 409 -79.47 16.33 -27.62
C LEU A 409 -79.07 15.13 -28.50
N HIS A 410 -80.02 14.67 -29.30
CA HIS A 410 -79.79 13.69 -30.36
C HIS A 410 -78.69 14.15 -31.32
N ASP A 411 -77.98 13.21 -31.93
CA ASP A 411 -76.87 13.45 -32.87
C ASP A 411 -75.61 14.12 -32.29
N ARG A 412 -75.59 14.51 -31.00
CA ARG A 412 -74.34 14.92 -30.33
C ARG A 412 -73.37 13.75 -30.20
N LEU A 413 -72.09 14.06 -30.24
CA LEU A 413 -71.01 13.11 -30.01
C LEU A 413 -70.70 13.02 -28.52
N VAL A 414 -70.61 11.81 -28.01
CA VAL A 414 -70.22 11.53 -26.62
C VAL A 414 -68.96 10.67 -26.59
N GLN A 415 -68.14 10.90 -25.56
CA GLN A 415 -66.84 10.25 -25.43
C GLN A 415 -66.97 8.74 -25.19
N HIS A 416 -65.95 8.00 -25.63
CA HIS A 416 -65.80 6.58 -25.28
C HIS A 416 -65.89 6.36 -23.76
N GLY A 417 -66.50 5.26 -23.34
CA GLY A 417 -66.71 4.92 -21.93
C GLY A 417 -67.91 5.63 -21.29
N ALA A 418 -68.53 6.61 -21.97
CA ALA A 418 -69.73 7.26 -21.48
C ALA A 418 -70.88 6.26 -21.31
N ARG A 419 -71.49 6.26 -20.13
CA ARG A 419 -72.68 5.47 -19.80
C ARG A 419 -73.89 6.39 -19.77
N LEU A 420 -74.80 6.21 -20.72
CA LEU A 420 -76.04 7.00 -20.82
C LEU A 420 -77.24 6.17 -20.38
N LYS A 421 -78.21 6.83 -19.75
CA LYS A 421 -79.48 6.21 -19.37
C LYS A 421 -80.57 6.64 -20.36
N VAL A 422 -81.23 5.65 -20.95
CA VAL A 422 -82.39 5.83 -21.81
C VAL A 422 -83.65 5.90 -20.94
N LEU A 423 -84.47 6.92 -21.18
CA LEU A 423 -85.76 7.14 -20.52
C LEU A 423 -86.86 6.98 -21.56
N CYS A 424 -87.88 6.19 -21.26
CA CYS A 424 -89.03 6.04 -22.14
C CYS A 424 -90.11 7.08 -21.83
N ASN A 425 -90.89 7.44 -22.87
CA ASN A 425 -92.05 8.30 -22.71
C ASN A 425 -93.11 7.60 -21.84
N LEU A 426 -94.06 8.36 -21.28
CA LEU A 426 -95.13 7.83 -20.42
C LEU A 426 -95.77 6.55 -21.00
N LYS A 427 -95.95 5.54 -20.13
CA LYS A 427 -96.57 4.23 -20.43
C LYS A 427 -95.75 3.30 -21.37
N HIS A 428 -94.44 3.50 -21.46
CA HIS A 428 -93.51 2.62 -22.16
C HIS A 428 -92.35 2.18 -21.24
N GLU A 429 -91.83 0.98 -21.45
CA GLU A 429 -90.69 0.40 -20.75
C GLU A 429 -89.63 -0.09 -21.76
N THR A 430 -88.37 -0.12 -21.35
CA THR A 430 -87.27 -0.59 -22.21
C THR A 430 -87.29 -2.11 -22.33
N ASN A 431 -87.17 -2.63 -23.55
CA ASN A 431 -87.09 -4.08 -23.80
C ASN A 431 -85.75 -4.73 -23.36
N LEU A 432 -84.70 -3.92 -23.23
CA LEU A 432 -83.36 -4.29 -22.80
C LEU A 432 -82.93 -3.39 -21.64
N SER A 433 -81.72 -3.59 -21.11
CA SER A 433 -81.14 -2.70 -20.08
C SER A 433 -81.23 -1.22 -20.51
N PRO A 434 -81.69 -0.31 -19.64
CA PRO A 434 -81.84 1.11 -19.97
C PRO A 434 -80.50 1.85 -20.03
N PHE A 435 -79.41 1.23 -19.61
CA PHE A 435 -78.07 1.84 -19.65
C PHE A 435 -77.32 1.38 -20.89
N ILE A 436 -76.86 2.34 -21.70
CA ILE A 436 -76.04 2.11 -22.89
C ILE A 436 -74.63 2.65 -22.66
N ASN A 437 -73.62 1.91 -23.10
CA ASN A 437 -72.21 2.28 -22.94
C ASN A 437 -71.59 2.55 -24.31
N CYS A 438 -70.84 3.65 -24.42
CA CYS A 438 -70.12 3.97 -25.64
C CYS A 438 -68.82 3.16 -25.72
N ASN A 439 -68.75 2.26 -26.69
CA ASN A 439 -67.65 1.36 -26.98
C ASN A 439 -67.04 1.71 -28.35
N ASN A 440 -66.19 2.74 -28.35
CA ASN A 440 -65.34 3.13 -29.49
C ASN A 440 -66.15 3.36 -30.78
N GLY A 441 -66.98 4.39 -30.78
CA GLY A 441 -67.87 4.72 -31.90
C GLY A 441 -69.19 3.94 -31.94
N THR A 442 -69.31 2.84 -31.20
CA THR A 442 -70.52 2.00 -31.16
C THR A 442 -71.15 1.92 -29.78
N TRP A 443 -72.47 1.81 -29.70
CA TRP A 443 -73.17 1.59 -28.43
C TRP A 443 -73.25 0.10 -28.10
N SER A 444 -73.12 -0.26 -26.82
CA SER A 444 -73.25 -1.64 -26.33
C SER A 444 -74.50 -2.35 -26.85
N HIS A 445 -75.62 -1.63 -26.84
CA HIS A 445 -76.91 -2.00 -27.40
C HIS A 445 -77.77 -0.74 -27.48
N ILE A 446 -78.88 -0.79 -28.21
CA ILE A 446 -79.85 0.32 -28.28
C ILE A 446 -81.23 -0.23 -27.88
N PRO A 447 -81.75 0.08 -26.68
CA PRO A 447 -83.05 -0.41 -26.22
C PRO A 447 -84.18 0.27 -27.00
N LYS A 448 -85.26 -0.49 -27.23
CA LYS A 448 -86.53 0.01 -27.77
C LYS A 448 -87.50 0.23 -26.62
N CYS A 449 -88.17 1.38 -26.60
CA CYS A 449 -89.28 1.64 -25.70
C CYS A 449 -90.53 0.94 -26.24
N ILE A 450 -90.94 -0.13 -25.58
CA ILE A 450 -92.15 -0.88 -25.93
C ILE A 450 -93.30 -0.44 -25.04
N PRO A 451 -94.55 -0.36 -25.56
CA PRO A 451 -95.69 0.03 -24.73
C PRO A 451 -95.91 -1.01 -23.63
N ASN A 452 -96.23 -0.55 -22.42
CA ASN A 452 -96.43 -1.44 -21.28
C ASN A 452 -97.49 -2.50 -21.57
N SER A 453 -97.29 -3.72 -21.07
CA SER A 453 -98.28 -4.80 -21.20
C SER A 453 -99.47 -4.52 -20.30
N CYS A 454 -100.68 -4.56 -20.85
CA CYS A 454 -101.88 -4.32 -20.05
C CYS A 454 -102.15 -5.52 -19.16
N LYS A 455 -102.37 -5.30 -17.85
CA LYS A 455 -102.61 -6.37 -16.86
C LYS A 455 -103.91 -7.13 -17.12
N ASN A 456 -104.91 -6.45 -17.68
CA ASN A 456 -106.24 -7.01 -17.88
C ASN A 456 -106.42 -7.45 -19.33
N TRP A 457 -106.77 -8.73 -19.50
CA TRP A 457 -107.19 -9.31 -20.78
C TRP A 457 -108.56 -8.74 -21.19
N PRO A 458 -108.91 -8.76 -22.50
CA PRO A 458 -110.18 -8.23 -22.95
C PRO A 458 -111.30 -9.10 -22.35
N PRO A 459 -112.36 -8.50 -21.79
CA PRO A 459 -113.43 -9.26 -21.16
C PRO A 459 -114.02 -10.28 -22.13
N ARG A 460 -114.13 -11.54 -21.69
CA ARG A 460 -114.73 -12.59 -22.51
C ARG A 460 -116.24 -12.41 -22.52
N LEU A 461 -116.81 -12.13 -23.69
CA LEU A 461 -118.25 -12.01 -23.88
C LEU A 461 -118.82 -13.35 -24.36
N SER A 462 -119.94 -13.79 -23.76
CA SER A 462 -120.69 -14.95 -24.22
C SER A 462 -121.17 -14.76 -25.66
N HIS A 463 -121.03 -15.79 -26.49
CA HIS A 463 -121.43 -15.78 -27.91
C HIS A 463 -120.67 -14.80 -28.83
N ALA A 464 -119.52 -14.27 -28.39
CA ALA A 464 -118.60 -13.51 -29.24
C ALA A 464 -117.16 -14.07 -29.17
N LYS A 465 -116.39 -13.92 -30.25
CA LYS A 465 -114.95 -14.18 -30.30
C LYS A 465 -114.20 -12.85 -30.30
N VAL A 466 -113.17 -12.73 -29.46
CA VAL A 466 -112.30 -11.56 -29.41
C VAL A 466 -111.02 -11.83 -30.19
N TYR A 467 -110.66 -10.91 -31.07
CA TYR A 467 -109.44 -10.96 -31.87
C TYR A 467 -108.58 -9.73 -31.52
N PHE A 468 -107.36 -9.98 -31.11
CA PHE A 468 -106.34 -8.95 -30.88
C PHE A 468 -104.99 -9.51 -31.26
N THR A 469 -104.12 -8.65 -31.78
CA THR A 469 -102.79 -9.04 -32.23
C THR A 469 -101.74 -8.91 -31.12
N LYS A 470 -101.98 -8.03 -30.13
CA LYS A 470 -101.08 -7.75 -28.99
C LYS A 470 -101.88 -7.30 -27.77
N SER A 471 -101.35 -7.52 -26.56
CA SER A 471 -101.92 -7.09 -25.26
C SER A 471 -101.24 -5.83 -24.69
N THR A 472 -100.53 -5.06 -25.52
CA THR A 472 -99.78 -3.87 -25.09
C THR A 472 -100.63 -2.60 -25.15
N HIS A 473 -100.26 -1.58 -24.36
CA HIS A 473 -100.91 -0.28 -24.33
C HIS A 473 -101.10 0.30 -25.75
N GLY A 474 -102.31 0.79 -26.06
CA GLY A 474 -102.67 1.34 -27.36
C GLY A 474 -103.17 0.33 -28.39
N SER A 475 -103.03 -0.98 -28.13
CA SER A 475 -103.59 -2.04 -28.99
C SER A 475 -105.12 -2.04 -29.00
N ILE A 476 -105.74 -2.57 -30.05
CA ILE A 476 -107.20 -2.64 -30.20
C ILE A 476 -107.63 -4.11 -30.27
N ALA A 477 -108.51 -4.53 -29.34
CA ALA A 477 -109.24 -5.80 -29.45
C ALA A 477 -110.56 -5.57 -30.19
N LYS A 478 -110.86 -6.40 -31.20
CA LYS A 478 -112.13 -6.41 -31.92
C LYS A 478 -112.94 -7.64 -31.56
N TYR A 479 -114.24 -7.46 -31.36
CA TYR A 479 -115.18 -8.55 -31.06
C TYR A 479 -116.02 -8.88 -32.28
N HIS A 480 -116.16 -10.18 -32.53
CA HIS A 480 -116.98 -10.71 -33.62
C HIS A 480 -118.02 -11.66 -33.03
N CYS A 481 -119.30 -11.41 -33.30
CA CYS A 481 -120.38 -12.28 -32.83
C CYS A 481 -120.33 -13.63 -33.53
N ARG A 482 -120.69 -14.70 -32.81
CA ARG A 482 -120.87 -16.03 -33.41
C ARG A 482 -122.16 -16.04 -34.24
N GLN A 483 -122.23 -16.96 -35.20
CA GLN A 483 -123.34 -17.07 -36.14
C GLN A 483 -124.68 -17.17 -35.38
N GLY A 484 -125.66 -16.33 -35.76
CA GLY A 484 -126.96 -16.20 -35.08
C GLY A 484 -127.08 -15.03 -34.07
N PHE A 485 -126.00 -14.30 -33.78
CA PHE A 485 -125.99 -13.17 -32.84
C PHE A 485 -125.55 -11.86 -33.51
N GLN A 486 -126.10 -10.72 -33.09
CA GLN A 486 -125.74 -9.37 -33.58
C GLN A 486 -125.26 -8.47 -32.43
N PRO A 487 -124.27 -7.58 -32.67
CA PRO A 487 -123.74 -6.71 -31.62
C PRO A 487 -124.79 -5.65 -31.20
N SER A 488 -124.94 -5.44 -29.89
CA SER A 488 -125.86 -4.44 -29.32
C SER A 488 -125.40 -2.98 -29.53
N SER A 489 -124.15 -2.77 -29.95
CA SER A 489 -123.51 -1.47 -30.15
C SER A 489 -122.73 -1.46 -31.46
N LYS A 490 -122.72 -0.32 -32.17
CA LYS A 490 -121.94 -0.12 -33.41
C LYS A 490 -120.43 -0.21 -33.17
N ASN A 491 -119.96 0.02 -31.94
CA ASN A 491 -118.53 0.02 -31.62
C ASN A 491 -118.12 -1.34 -31.06
N ASN A 492 -117.63 -2.22 -31.93
CA ASN A 492 -117.23 -3.59 -31.61
C ASN A 492 -115.74 -3.72 -31.23
N SER A 493 -115.10 -2.63 -30.80
CA SER A 493 -113.68 -2.60 -30.49
C SER A 493 -113.38 -1.93 -29.16
N ILE A 494 -112.39 -2.44 -28.43
CA ILE A 494 -111.88 -1.87 -27.19
C ILE A 494 -110.40 -1.54 -27.39
N LYS A 495 -110.02 -0.29 -27.15
CA LYS A 495 -108.62 0.13 -27.12
C LYS A 495 -108.07 -0.09 -25.71
N TYR A 496 -106.96 -0.80 -25.59
CA TYR A 496 -106.33 -1.05 -24.31
C TYR A 496 -105.63 0.20 -23.79
N VAL A 497 -106.08 0.67 -22.63
CA VAL A 497 -105.44 1.75 -21.90
C VAL A 497 -104.82 1.14 -20.66
N TYR A 498 -103.51 1.35 -20.48
CA TYR A 498 -102.84 1.04 -19.22
C TYR A 498 -103.38 2.05 -18.20
N GLN A 499 -104.11 1.55 -17.19
CA GLN A 499 -104.65 2.37 -16.09
C GLN A 499 -103.50 2.84 -15.21
#